data_AF-A0A7L3KMA6-F1
#
_entry.id   AF-A0A7L3KMA6-F1
#
_cell.length_a   1.000
_cell.length_b   1.000
_cell.length_c   1.000
_cell.angle_alpha   90.00
_cell.angle_beta   90.00
_cell.angle_gamma   90.00
#
_symmetry.space_group_name_H-M   'P 1'
#
loop_
_entity.id
_entity.type
_entity.pdbx_description
1 polymer ?
#
loop_
_entity_poly.entity_id
_entity_poly.type
_entity_poly.pdbx_seq_one_letter_code
_entity_poly.pdbx_strand_id
1 'polypeptide(L)'
;PYYVDLNQTLFAEVTLHSTDPDLQVFIDTCTASPQADFGSVTYDLIRSGCNKDDTVVTYPAFENHGRFQFRAFRFLRSFPSVYLQCDIVICDSNNTNSHCARGCSSRQKRTTSP
;
A
#
# COMPACT_ATOMS: atom_id res chain seq x y z
N PRO A 1 -12.81 -14.51 -5.31
CA PRO A 1 -12.30 -13.35 -6.09
C PRO A 1 -13.31 -12.21 -6.00
N TYR A 2 -12.84 -10.96 -6.08
CA TYR A 2 -13.70 -9.78 -6.10
C TYR A 2 -13.76 -9.24 -7.53
N TYR A 3 -14.96 -9.17 -8.11
CA TYR A 3 -15.16 -8.75 -9.51
C TYR A 3 -15.46 -7.26 -9.57
N VAL A 4 -14.81 -6.56 -10.49
CA VAL A 4 -14.79 -5.10 -10.57
C VAL A 4 -14.77 -4.64 -12.03
N ASP A 5 -15.32 -3.47 -12.28
CA ASP A 5 -15.18 -2.80 -13.56
C ASP A 5 -13.87 -1.99 -13.62
N LEU A 6 -13.33 -1.78 -14.82
CA LEU A 6 -12.17 -0.90 -14.99
C LEU A 6 -12.51 0.51 -14.48
N ASN A 7 -11.53 1.14 -13.83
CA ASN A 7 -11.65 2.49 -13.26
C ASN A 7 -12.66 2.60 -12.10
N GLN A 8 -13.27 1.50 -11.63
CA GLN A 8 -14.03 1.47 -10.39
C GLN A 8 -13.11 1.74 -9.20
N THR A 9 -13.51 2.62 -8.29
CA THR A 9 -12.77 2.83 -7.03
C THR A 9 -12.94 1.63 -6.11
N LEU A 10 -11.82 1.08 -5.66
CA LEU A 10 -11.75 0.00 -4.68
C LEU A 10 -11.21 0.54 -3.36
N PHE A 11 -11.73 -0.01 -2.27
CA PHE A 11 -11.31 0.32 -0.90
C PHE A 11 -10.70 -0.93 -0.28
N ALA A 12 -9.49 -0.79 0.25
CA ALA A 12 -8.78 -1.85 0.94
C ALA A 12 -8.50 -1.43 2.38
N GLU A 13 -8.73 -2.36 3.30
CA GLU A 13 -8.51 -2.20 4.73
C GLU A 13 -7.70 -3.38 5.26
N VAL A 14 -6.72 -3.06 6.10
CA VAL A 14 -6.02 -4.01 6.95
C VAL A 14 -6.37 -3.68 8.39
N THR A 15 -6.85 -4.69 9.11
CA THR A 15 -7.25 -4.57 10.50
C THR A 15 -6.35 -5.42 11.37
N LEU A 16 -5.73 -4.79 12.36
CA LEU A 16 -4.97 -5.48 13.40
C LEU A 16 -5.90 -5.87 14.54
N HIS A 17 -6.03 -7.17 14.78
CA HIS A 17 -6.76 -7.66 15.94
C HIS A 17 -5.82 -7.75 17.15
N SER A 18 -5.78 -6.67 17.93
CA SER A 18 -5.01 -6.57 19.18
C SER A 18 -5.85 -5.94 20.30
N THR A 19 -5.50 -6.25 21.54
CA THR A 19 -6.05 -5.58 22.74
C THR A 19 -5.22 -4.38 23.18
N ASP A 20 -4.02 -4.22 22.61
CA ASP A 20 -3.12 -3.11 22.87
C ASP A 20 -3.58 -1.87 22.07
N PRO A 21 -4.03 -0.79 22.74
CA PRO A 21 -4.52 0.42 22.09
C PRO A 21 -3.39 1.29 21.52
N ASP A 22 -2.14 1.03 21.90
CA ASP A 22 -0.98 1.82 21.47
C ASP A 22 -0.37 1.29 20.17
N LEU A 23 -0.91 0.22 19.58
CA LEU A 23 -0.45 -0.28 18.27
C LEU A 23 -1.12 0.46 17.11
N GLN A 24 -0.33 0.80 16.11
CA GLN A 24 -0.77 1.46 14.88
C GLN A 24 -0.41 0.62 13.66
N VAL A 25 -1.35 0.48 12.73
CA VAL A 25 -1.14 -0.17 11.43
C VAL A 25 -0.69 0.85 10.40
N PHE A 26 0.39 0.53 9.69
CA PHE A 26 0.91 1.31 8.58
C PHE A 26 1.08 0.43 7.33
N ILE A 27 0.50 0.87 6.22
CA ILE A 27 0.64 0.21 4.93
C ILE A 27 1.92 0.71 4.28
N ASP A 28 2.97 -0.11 4.29
CA ASP A 28 4.27 0.32 3.78
C ASP A 28 4.38 0.16 2.27
N THR A 29 4.14 -1.05 1.78
CA THR A 29 4.28 -1.37 0.36
C THR A 29 3.09 -2.19 -0.06
N CYS A 30 2.43 -1.82 -1.15
CA CYS A 30 1.37 -2.60 -1.77
C CYS A 30 1.68 -2.74 -3.25
N THR A 31 1.91 -3.96 -3.68
CA THR A 31 2.27 -4.29 -5.05
C THR A 31 1.18 -5.18 -5.65
N ALA A 32 0.90 -4.95 -6.93
CA ALA A 32 -0.04 -5.73 -7.70
C ALA A 32 0.66 -6.55 -8.78
N SER A 33 0.11 -7.71 -9.11
CA SER A 33 0.62 -8.59 -10.18
C SER A 33 -0.53 -9.28 -10.92
N PRO A 34 -0.40 -9.60 -12.22
CA PRO A 34 -1.37 -10.46 -12.91
C PRO A 34 -1.23 -11.94 -12.51
N GLN A 35 -0.21 -12.31 -11.72
CA GLN A 35 0.07 -13.67 -11.30
C GLN A 35 0.11 -13.76 -9.76
N ALA A 36 -0.43 -14.84 -9.20
CA ALA A 36 -0.54 -15.03 -7.76
C ALA A 36 0.82 -15.23 -7.06
N ASP A 37 1.83 -15.68 -7.80
CA ASP A 37 3.20 -15.91 -7.32
C ASP A 37 4.10 -14.67 -7.43
N PHE A 38 3.55 -13.52 -7.86
CA PHE A 38 4.28 -12.25 -7.99
C PHE A 38 5.57 -12.40 -8.83
N GLY A 39 5.43 -12.94 -10.04
CA GLY A 39 6.50 -13.04 -11.03
C GLY A 39 7.11 -11.68 -11.47
N SER A 40 7.70 -11.63 -12.66
CA SER A 40 8.50 -10.46 -13.09
C SER A 40 7.71 -9.17 -13.33
N VAL A 41 6.41 -9.27 -13.61
CA VAL A 41 5.54 -8.11 -13.89
C VAL A 41 4.80 -7.73 -12.62
N THR A 42 5.14 -6.55 -12.11
CA THR A 42 4.53 -5.97 -10.92
C THR A 42 4.21 -4.49 -11.13
N TYR A 43 3.28 -3.99 -10.34
CA TYR A 43 2.89 -2.59 -10.32
C TYR A 43 2.73 -2.12 -8.88
N ASP A 44 3.56 -1.16 -8.46
CA ASP A 44 3.51 -0.63 -7.10
C ASP A 44 2.37 0.39 -6.98
N LEU A 45 1.40 0.12 -6.10
CA LEU A 45 0.38 1.10 -5.68
C LEU A 45 0.95 2.02 -4.60
N ILE A 46 1.61 1.42 -3.62
CA ILE A 46 2.29 2.09 -2.50
C ILE A 46 3.67 1.47 -2.37
N ARG A 47 4.70 2.28 -2.10
CA ARG A 47 6.05 1.79 -1.84
C ARG A 47 6.76 2.64 -0.80
N SER A 48 7.25 2.00 0.25
CA SER A 48 7.95 2.65 1.37
C SER A 48 7.13 3.79 1.98
N GLY A 49 5.82 3.56 2.12
CA GLY A 49 4.83 4.51 2.62
C GLY A 49 4.36 5.58 1.62
N CYS A 50 4.90 5.59 0.40
CA CYS A 50 4.60 6.61 -0.60
C CYS A 50 3.65 6.08 -1.67
N ASN A 51 2.59 6.83 -1.98
CA ASN A 51 1.71 6.53 -3.11
C ASN A 51 2.51 6.59 -4.42
N LYS A 52 2.41 5.52 -5.21
CA LYS A 52 3.09 5.38 -6.52
C LYS A 52 2.10 5.42 -7.67
N ASP A 53 0.89 4.96 -7.44
CA ASP A 53 -0.24 5.16 -8.34
C ASP A 53 -0.99 6.44 -7.94
N ASP A 54 -1.28 7.29 -8.93
CA ASP A 54 -1.88 8.61 -8.71
C ASP A 54 -3.35 8.55 -8.25
N THR A 55 -4.00 7.39 -8.40
CA THR A 55 -5.36 7.15 -7.92
C THR A 55 -5.39 6.69 -6.46
N VAL A 56 -4.22 6.39 -5.89
CA VAL A 56 -4.13 5.97 -4.49
C VAL A 56 -4.37 7.14 -3.55
N VAL A 57 -5.32 6.94 -2.63
CA VAL A 57 -5.53 7.83 -1.49
C VAL A 57 -5.45 7.01 -0.22
N THR A 58 -4.44 7.31 0.61
CA THR A 58 -4.26 6.73 1.93
C THR A 58 -5.05 7.55 2.94
N TYR A 59 -5.84 6.88 3.77
CA TYR A 59 -6.55 7.54 4.85
C TYR A 59 -5.64 7.67 6.07
N PRO A 60 -5.82 8.71 6.91
CA PRO A 60 -5.14 8.80 8.19
C PRO A 60 -5.32 7.50 8.97
N ALA A 61 -4.23 7.05 9.59
CA ALA A 61 -4.27 5.91 10.49
C ALA A 61 -5.30 6.18 11.59
N PHE A 62 -6.23 5.24 11.74
CA PHE A 62 -7.28 5.31 12.73
C PHE A 62 -7.22 4.02 13.53
N GLU A 63 -6.76 4.13 14.77
CA GLU A 63 -6.57 2.99 15.67
C GLU A 63 -5.77 1.86 14.99
N ASN A 64 -6.36 0.67 14.97
CA ASN A 64 -5.79 -0.57 14.46
C ASN A 64 -6.07 -0.80 12.95
N HIS A 65 -6.44 0.25 12.21
CA HIS A 65 -6.84 0.14 10.81
C HIS A 65 -5.91 0.92 9.87
N GLY A 66 -5.36 0.21 8.89
CA GLY A 66 -4.69 0.79 7.72
C GLY A 66 -5.65 0.78 6.54
N ARG A 67 -5.96 1.93 5.95
CA ARG A 67 -6.93 2.05 4.86
C ARG A 67 -6.39 2.85 3.69
N PHE A 68 -6.72 2.40 2.49
CA PHE A 68 -6.47 3.15 1.27
C PHE A 68 -7.50 2.81 0.20
N GLN A 69 -7.66 3.71 -0.76
CA GLN A 69 -8.39 3.42 -2.00
C GLN A 69 -7.45 3.48 -3.19
N PHE A 70 -7.85 2.85 -4.29
CA PHE A 70 -7.21 2.93 -5.61
C PHE A 70 -8.25 2.61 -6.69
N ARG A 71 -7.99 2.97 -7.96
CA ARG A 71 -8.88 2.60 -9.07
C ARG A 71 -8.47 1.28 -9.67
N ALA A 72 -9.46 0.44 -9.97
CA ALA A 72 -9.28 -0.84 -10.64
C ALA A 72 -8.63 -0.65 -12.01
N PHE A 73 -7.66 -1.50 -12.31
CA PHE A 73 -6.90 -1.52 -13.55
C PHE A 73 -6.68 -2.97 -14.01
N ARG A 74 -6.05 -3.13 -15.17
CA ARG A 74 -5.64 -4.43 -15.69
C ARG A 74 -4.24 -4.37 -16.26
N PHE A 75 -3.55 -5.50 -16.23
CA PHE A 75 -2.32 -5.68 -16.99
C PHE A 75 -2.66 -5.95 -18.45
N LEU A 76 -2.05 -5.21 -19.37
CA LEU A 76 -2.23 -5.45 -20.80
C LEU A 76 -1.64 -6.81 -21.18
N ARG A 77 -2.29 -7.50 -22.13
CA ARG A 77 -1.86 -8.82 -22.66
C ARG A 77 -1.68 -9.90 -21.59
N SER A 78 -2.35 -9.76 -20.44
CA SER A 78 -2.32 -10.70 -19.32
C SER A 78 -3.73 -11.17 -18.96
N PHE A 79 -3.84 -12.12 -18.03
CA PHE A 79 -5.11 -12.55 -17.46
C PHE A 79 -5.86 -11.37 -16.79
N PRO A 80 -7.20 -11.40 -16.75
CA PRO A 80 -7.99 -10.31 -16.21
C PRO A 80 -7.89 -10.18 -14.67
N SER A 81 -7.34 -11.19 -14.00
CA SER A 81 -7.17 -11.18 -12.54
C SER A 81 -5.95 -10.35 -12.13
N VAL A 82 -6.13 -9.58 -11.05
CA VAL A 82 -5.05 -8.85 -10.38
C VAL A 82 -4.96 -9.33 -8.94
N TYR A 83 -3.76 -9.66 -8.52
CA TYR A 83 -3.43 -10.06 -7.16
C TYR A 83 -2.74 -8.88 -6.46
N LEU A 84 -3.09 -8.66 -5.20
CA LEU A 84 -2.54 -7.58 -4.37
C LEU A 84 -1.80 -8.21 -3.19
N GLN A 85 -0.58 -7.77 -2.96
CA GLN A 85 0.22 -8.14 -1.79
C GLN A 85 0.69 -6.86 -1.13
N CYS A 86 0.53 -6.78 0.20
CA CYS A 86 0.94 -5.64 0.97
C CYS A 86 1.84 -6.03 2.14
N ASP A 87 2.93 -5.30 2.30
CA ASP A 87 3.79 -5.32 3.48
C ASP A 87 3.23 -4.34 4.51
N ILE A 88 2.92 -4.86 5.68
CA ILE A 88 2.28 -4.12 6.78
C ILE A 88 3.29 -3.94 7.90
N VAL A 89 3.44 -2.71 8.37
CA VAL A 89 4.27 -2.37 9.52
C VAL A 89 3.36 -2.04 10.69
N ILE A 90 3.65 -2.65 11.84
CA ILE A 90 2.98 -2.35 13.10
C ILE A 90 3.97 -1.56 13.95
N CYS A 91 3.54 -0.40 14.46
CA CYS A 91 4.36 0.43 15.33
C CYS A 91 3.65 0.70 16.66
N ASP A 92 4.44 0.98 17.69
CA ASP A 92 3.97 1.71 18.85
C ASP A 92 3.70 3.17 18.45
N SER A 93 2.46 3.61 18.63
CA SER A 93 1.94 4.95 18.32
C SER A 93 2.63 6.05 19.14
N ASN A 94 3.19 5.72 20.30
CA ASN A 94 3.94 6.64 21.15
C ASN A 94 5.39 6.84 20.68
N ASN A 95 5.90 5.97 19.80
CA ASN A 95 7.26 6.06 19.28
C ASN A 95 7.35 6.97 18.04
N THR A 96 7.75 8.22 18.26
CA THR A 96 7.91 9.23 17.19
C THR A 96 9.06 8.97 16.22
N ASN A 97 9.98 8.04 16.54
CA ASN A 97 11.07 7.62 15.65
C ASN A 97 10.71 6.39 14.80
N SER A 98 9.50 5.83 15.01
CA SER A 98 9.00 4.67 14.29
C SER A 98 8.87 4.93 12.79
N HIS A 99 8.79 3.86 12.01
CA HIS A 99 8.54 3.97 10.57
C HIS A 99 7.18 4.58 10.27
N CYS A 100 6.16 4.25 11.07
CA CYS A 100 4.82 4.80 10.97
C CYS A 100 4.81 6.33 11.17
N ALA A 101 5.56 6.84 12.15
CA ALA A 101 5.70 8.29 12.39
C ALA A 101 6.49 9.01 11.28
N ARG A 102 7.49 8.35 10.70
CA ARG A 102 8.24 8.89 9.54
C ARG A 102 7.42 8.91 8.26
N GLY A 103 6.48 7.98 8.11
CA GLY A 103 5.61 7.89 6.95
C GLY A 103 6.36 7.61 5.65
N CYS A 104 5.93 8.27 4.57
CA CYS A 104 6.52 8.12 3.24
C CYS A 104 8.03 8.47 3.24
N SER A 105 8.85 7.48 2.90
CA SER A 105 10.30 7.61 2.77
C SER A 105 10.71 7.52 1.30
N SER A 106 10.46 8.60 0.54
CA SER A 106 10.88 8.63 -0.87
C SER A 106 12.41 8.75 -0.96
N ARG A 107 13.04 7.90 -1.78
CA ARG A 107 14.46 8.07 -2.11
C ARG A 107 14.60 9.31 -3.01
N GLN A 108 15.07 10.43 -2.46
CA GLN A 108 15.41 11.58 -3.29
C GLN A 108 16.49 11.18 -4.29
N LYS A 109 16.34 11.59 -5.56
CA LYS A 109 17.41 11.45 -6.55
C LYS A 109 18.65 12.16 -6.00
N ARG A 110 19.77 11.46 -5.89
CA ARG A 110 21.05 12.09 -5.56
C ARG A 110 21.37 13.06 -6.71
N THR A 111 21.54 14.34 -6.41
CA THR A 111 22.12 15.29 -7.37
C THR A 111 23.51 14.80 -7.72
N THR A 112 23.73 14.44 -8.98
CA THR A 112 25.07 14.39 -9.54
C THR A 112 25.47 15.83 -9.81
N SER A 113 26.40 16.38 -9.03
CA SER A 113 27.00 17.67 -9.34
C SER A 113 27.58 17.65 -10.76
N PRO A 114 27.49 18.75 -11.52
CA PRO A 114 28.01 18.85 -12.87
C PRO A 114 29.54 18.70 -12.93
#